data_AF-A0A1V5GAW1-F1
#
_entry.id   AF-A0A1V5GAW1-F1
#
_cell.length_a   1.000
_cell.length_b   1.000
_cell.length_c   1.000
_cell.angle_alpha   90.00
_cell.angle_beta   90.00
_cell.angle_gamma   90.00
#
_symmetry.space_group_name_H-M   'P 1'
#
loop_
_entity.id
_entity.type
_entity.pdbx_description
1 polymer ?
#
loop_
_entity_poly.entity_id
_entity_poly.type
_entity_poly.pdbx_seq_one_letter_code
_entity_poly.pdbx_strand_id
1 'polypeptide(L)'
;MKKSLILCSFILTTMWIQAQGKWQIIVNKKTLIATSEINDSLNTRIIKSSVWKSGGYLEVNYTEASPSNWIKSLHFIDEVNNELIKRENTTHTKIKISTLRKLFAGKKTLRIYMSIDPPNPMMMAPSKMITLCILKLP
;
A
#
# COMPACT_ATOMS: atom_id res chain seq x y z
N MET A 1 37.04 -43.92 -27.15
CA MET A 1 36.43 -42.57 -27.14
C MET A 1 34.91 -42.73 -27.22
N LYS A 2 34.20 -42.68 -26.08
CA LYS A 2 32.74 -42.77 -26.05
C LYS A 2 32.19 -41.48 -25.44
N LYS A 3 31.35 -40.82 -26.23
CA LYS A 3 30.89 -39.44 -26.06
C LYS A 3 29.82 -39.38 -24.96
N SER A 4 29.89 -38.30 -24.20
CA SER A 4 28.99 -37.86 -23.14
C SER A 4 27.51 -37.92 -23.54
N LEU A 5 26.67 -38.30 -22.58
CA LEU A 5 25.25 -37.96 -22.56
C LEU A 5 24.86 -37.73 -21.09
N ILE A 6 25.29 -36.56 -20.58
CA ILE A 6 24.79 -36.04 -19.30
C ILE A 6 23.40 -35.48 -19.60
N LEU A 7 22.40 -36.27 -19.24
CA LEU A 7 20.99 -35.89 -19.25
C LEU A 7 20.79 -34.78 -18.20
N CYS A 8 20.88 -33.53 -18.66
CA CYS A 8 20.58 -32.34 -17.86
C CYS A 8 19.07 -32.34 -17.54
N SER A 9 18.70 -32.94 -16.42
CA SER A 9 17.38 -32.80 -15.81
C SER A 9 17.16 -31.32 -15.48
N PHE A 10 16.51 -30.62 -16.39
CA PHE A 10 16.07 -29.25 -16.24
C PHE A 10 14.95 -29.25 -15.18
N ILE A 11 15.34 -28.99 -13.93
CA ILE A 11 14.41 -28.80 -12.81
C ILE A 11 13.64 -27.50 -13.08
N LEU A 12 12.50 -27.63 -13.75
CA LEU A 12 11.46 -26.60 -13.82
C LEU A 12 10.88 -26.40 -12.42
N THR A 13 11.59 -25.65 -11.58
CA THR A 13 10.99 -25.01 -10.42
C THR A 13 10.05 -23.93 -10.96
N THR A 14 8.78 -24.30 -11.14
CA THR A 14 7.71 -23.35 -11.36
C THR A 14 7.64 -22.48 -10.11
N MET A 15 8.17 -21.26 -10.19
CA MET A 15 7.98 -20.27 -9.15
C MET A 15 6.49 -19.93 -9.11
N TRP A 16 5.82 -20.36 -8.04
CA TRP A 16 4.48 -19.89 -7.70
C TRP A 16 4.62 -18.43 -7.31
N ILE A 17 4.53 -17.53 -8.30
CA ILE A 17 4.37 -16.10 -8.06
C ILE A 17 2.99 -15.95 -7.42
N GLN A 18 2.97 -15.89 -6.09
CA GLN A 18 1.77 -15.49 -5.37
C GLN A 18 1.38 -14.11 -5.89
N ALA A 19 0.20 -14.02 -6.49
CA ALA A 19 -0.31 -12.79 -7.07
C ALA A 19 -0.58 -11.77 -5.94
N GLN A 20 0.37 -10.87 -5.69
CA GLN A 20 0.25 -9.80 -4.69
C GLN A 20 -0.45 -8.58 -5.31
N GLY A 21 -1.39 -7.99 -4.57
CA GLY A 21 -2.02 -6.73 -5.00
C GLY A 21 -1.00 -5.62 -5.20
N LYS A 22 -1.29 -4.72 -6.14
CA LYS A 22 -0.48 -3.55 -6.47
C LYS A 22 -1.14 -2.31 -5.89
N TRP A 23 -0.35 -1.30 -5.52
CA TRP A 23 -0.89 -0.01 -5.11
C TRP A 23 -0.12 1.14 -5.70
N GLN A 24 -0.80 2.27 -5.78
CA GLN A 24 -0.28 3.53 -6.27
C GLN A 24 -0.70 4.66 -5.33
N ILE A 25 0.26 5.51 -4.96
CA ILE A 25 0.03 6.71 -4.17
C ILE A 25 0.38 7.90 -5.04
N ILE A 26 -0.59 8.80 -5.24
CA ILE A 26 -0.45 9.98 -6.09
C ILE A 26 -0.70 11.21 -5.22
N VAL A 27 0.19 12.20 -5.30
CA VAL A 27 -0.03 13.50 -4.67
C VAL A 27 0.02 14.58 -5.73
N ASN A 28 -1.07 15.35 -5.82
CA ASN A 28 -1.22 16.44 -6.78
C ASN A 28 -0.83 16.00 -8.21
N LYS A 29 -1.45 14.90 -8.68
CA LYS A 29 -1.22 14.26 -9.99
C LYS A 29 0.19 13.68 -10.21
N LYS A 30 1.07 13.69 -9.20
CA LYS A 30 2.40 13.04 -9.26
C LYS A 30 2.40 11.72 -8.50
N THR A 31 2.74 10.64 -9.19
CA THR A 31 2.93 9.33 -8.56
C THR A 31 4.14 9.38 -7.63
N LEU A 32 3.95 9.10 -6.34
CA LEU A 32 5.02 8.97 -5.35
C LEU A 32 5.52 7.53 -5.24
N ILE A 33 4.59 6.58 -5.33
CA ILE A 33 4.84 5.14 -5.25
C ILE A 33 3.88 4.44 -6.21
N ALA A 34 4.40 3.44 -6.91
CA ALA A 34 3.63 2.42 -7.60
C ALA A 34 4.38 1.09 -7.43
N THR A 35 3.85 0.16 -6.63
CA THR A 35 4.53 -1.10 -6.32
C THR A 35 3.55 -2.19 -5.87
N SER A 36 3.99 -3.45 -5.88
CA SER A 36 3.36 -4.57 -5.17
C SER A 36 4.18 -5.04 -3.97
N GLU A 37 5.38 -4.48 -3.77
CA GLU A 37 6.32 -4.96 -2.77
C GLU A 37 6.04 -4.38 -1.38
N ILE A 38 5.84 -5.27 -0.41
CA ILE A 38 5.67 -4.91 0.99
C ILE A 38 7.06 -4.69 1.61
N ASN A 39 7.57 -3.46 1.49
CA ASN A 39 8.84 -3.05 2.09
C ASN A 39 8.76 -1.61 2.58
N ASP A 40 8.75 -1.41 3.90
CA ASP A 40 8.57 -0.09 4.52
C ASP A 40 9.65 0.92 4.12
N SER A 41 10.89 0.45 3.90
CA SER A 41 12.00 1.31 3.48
C SER A 41 11.80 1.79 2.05
N LEU A 42 11.39 0.89 1.15
CA LEU A 42 11.04 1.23 -0.23
C LEU A 42 9.74 2.04 -0.33
N ASN A 43 8.85 1.92 0.65
CA ASN A 43 7.55 2.58 0.69
C ASN A 43 7.53 3.90 1.47
N THR A 44 8.69 4.35 1.94
CA THR A 44 8.85 5.66 2.59
C THR A 44 9.17 6.75 1.57
N ARG A 45 8.42 7.85 1.59
CA ARG A 45 8.68 9.02 0.73
C ARG A 45 8.65 10.31 1.54
N ILE A 46 9.55 11.22 1.23
CA ILE A 46 9.53 12.58 1.77
C ILE A 46 8.73 13.45 0.81
N ILE A 47 7.70 14.13 1.33
CA ILE A 47 6.94 15.09 0.53
C ILE A 47 7.56 16.48 0.68
N LYS A 48 7.89 17.12 -0.44
CA LYS A 48 8.41 18.49 -0.43
C LYS A 48 7.34 19.46 0.10
N SER A 49 7.76 20.48 0.87
CA SER A 49 6.87 21.52 1.39
C SER A 49 6.03 22.20 0.31
N SER A 50 6.59 22.43 -0.88
CA SER A 50 5.85 23.00 -2.02
C SER A 50 4.68 22.13 -2.47
N VAL A 51 4.85 20.81 -2.47
CA VAL A 51 3.79 19.85 -2.84
C VAL A 51 2.74 19.77 -1.72
N TRP A 52 3.17 19.74 -0.46
CA TRP A 52 2.26 19.69 0.69
C TRP A 52 1.43 20.97 0.86
N LYS A 53 2.01 22.13 0.56
CA LYS A 53 1.32 23.43 0.58
C LYS A 53 0.46 23.65 -0.66
N SER A 54 0.76 22.95 -1.76
CA SER A 54 -0.05 23.03 -2.98
C SER A 54 -1.46 22.50 -2.73
N GLY A 55 -2.42 23.00 -3.52
CA GLY A 55 -3.76 22.42 -3.55
C GLY A 55 -3.77 21.00 -4.13
N GLY A 56 -4.97 20.46 -4.33
CA GLY A 56 -5.16 19.15 -4.94
C GLY A 56 -5.40 18.04 -3.92
N TYR A 57 -4.95 16.83 -4.26
CA TYR A 57 -5.37 15.60 -3.60
C TYR A 57 -4.21 14.65 -3.36
N LEU A 58 -4.31 13.90 -2.25
CA LEU A 58 -3.66 12.61 -2.06
C LEU A 58 -4.63 11.53 -2.53
N GLU A 59 -4.20 10.69 -3.44
CA GLU A 59 -4.97 9.57 -3.99
C GLU A 59 -4.24 8.27 -3.66
N VAL A 60 -4.99 7.29 -3.16
CA VAL A 60 -4.51 5.95 -2.87
C VAL A 60 -5.34 5.01 -3.71
N ASN A 61 -4.69 4.27 -4.61
CA ASN A 61 -5.31 3.27 -5.46
C ASN A 61 -4.71 1.91 -5.12
N TYR A 62 -5.52 0.95 -4.68
CA TYR A 62 -5.14 -0.43 -4.52
C TYR A 62 -5.83 -1.27 -5.60
N THR A 63 -5.05 -2.10 -6.26
CA THR A 63 -5.51 -3.02 -7.31
C THR A 63 -5.22 -4.44 -6.85
N GLU A 64 -6.28 -5.20 -6.63
CA GLU A 64 -6.17 -6.61 -6.31
C GLU A 64 -5.58 -7.39 -7.47
N ALA A 65 -4.71 -8.35 -7.17
CA ALA A 65 -4.19 -9.24 -8.21
C ALA A 65 -5.24 -10.27 -8.66
N SER A 66 -6.21 -10.57 -7.80
CA SER A 66 -7.39 -11.39 -8.10
C SER A 66 -8.56 -10.88 -7.26
N PRO A 67 -9.77 -10.75 -7.82
CA PRO A 67 -10.93 -10.27 -7.07
C PRO A 67 -11.19 -11.13 -5.83
N SER A 68 -11.37 -10.50 -4.68
CA SER A 68 -11.77 -11.18 -3.44
C SER A 68 -12.91 -10.48 -2.71
N ASN A 69 -13.73 -11.26 -2.02
CA ASN A 69 -14.81 -10.77 -1.17
C ASN A 69 -14.34 -10.26 0.21
N TRP A 70 -13.02 -10.24 0.46
CA TRP A 70 -12.47 -9.71 1.70
C TRP A 70 -12.69 -8.21 1.77
N ILE A 71 -13.03 -7.73 2.96
CA ILE A 71 -13.28 -6.31 3.22
C ILE A 71 -11.94 -5.62 3.29
N LYS A 72 -11.80 -4.52 2.56
CA LYS A 72 -10.55 -3.77 2.45
C LYS A 72 -10.78 -2.38 2.97
N SER A 73 -9.99 -1.95 3.94
CA SER A 73 -10.13 -0.61 4.51
C SER A 73 -8.80 0.13 4.47
N LEU A 74 -8.85 1.38 4.08
CA LEU A 74 -7.70 2.27 4.06
C LEU A 74 -7.62 3.07 5.37
N HIS A 75 -6.47 3.00 6.02
CA HIS A 75 -6.20 3.66 7.29
C HIS A 75 -5.11 4.72 7.12
N PHE A 76 -5.34 5.91 7.66
CA PHE A 76 -4.39 7.02 7.69
C PHE A 76 -4.06 7.32 9.14
N ILE A 77 -2.82 7.02 9.51
CA ILE A 77 -2.37 6.98 10.89
C ILE A 77 -1.17 7.92 11.05
N ASP A 78 -1.06 8.60 12.19
CA ASP A 78 0.09 9.46 12.49
C ASP A 78 1.29 8.69 13.07
N GLU A 79 2.36 9.41 13.45
CA GLU A 79 3.55 8.79 14.06
C GLU A 79 3.32 8.10 15.42
N VAL A 80 2.27 8.47 16.16
CA VAL A 80 1.93 7.91 17.49
C VAL A 80 0.84 6.84 17.41
N ASN A 81 0.60 6.30 16.21
CA ASN A 81 -0.43 5.30 15.93
C ASN A 81 -1.87 5.77 16.15
N ASN A 82 -2.12 7.08 16.13
CA ASN A 82 -3.48 7.61 16.17
C ASN A 82 -4.11 7.55 14.77
N GLU A 83 -5.27 6.91 14.66
CA GLU A 83 -6.02 6.84 13.41
C GLU A 83 -6.81 8.13 13.19
N LEU A 84 -6.47 8.84 12.12
CA LEU A 84 -7.09 10.14 11.81
C LEU A 84 -8.14 10.02 10.72
N ILE A 85 -8.00 9.05 9.81
CA ILE A 85 -8.97 8.78 8.76
C ILE A 85 -9.04 7.28 8.52
N LYS A 86 -10.25 6.75 8.50
CA LYS A 86 -10.55 5.39 8.04
C LYS A 86 -11.52 5.46 6.87
N ARG A 87 -11.27 4.66 5.84
CA ARG A 87 -12.20 4.45 4.72
C ARG A 87 -12.47 2.97 4.61
N GLU A 88 -13.66 2.59 5.05
CA GLU A 88 -14.09 1.19 5.07
C GLU A 88 -14.56 0.74 3.70
N ASN A 89 -14.36 -0.55 3.43
CA ASN A 89 -14.81 -1.23 2.22
C ASN A 89 -14.46 -0.49 0.92
N THR A 90 -13.22 0.00 0.81
CA THR A 90 -12.74 0.65 -0.39
C THR A 90 -11.27 0.36 -0.66
N THR A 91 -10.95 0.18 -1.93
CA THR A 91 -9.58 0.07 -2.45
C THR A 91 -9.07 1.39 -3.03
N HIS A 92 -9.92 2.40 -3.15
CA HIS A 92 -9.57 3.73 -3.65
C HIS A 92 -10.06 4.83 -2.72
N THR A 93 -9.20 5.82 -2.46
CA THR A 93 -9.63 7.05 -1.80
C THR A 93 -8.87 8.25 -2.32
N LYS A 94 -9.55 9.39 -2.30
CA LYS A 94 -9.06 10.69 -2.74
C LYS A 94 -9.35 11.73 -1.68
N ILE A 95 -8.30 12.32 -1.10
CA ILE A 95 -8.41 13.24 0.04
C ILE A 95 -7.76 14.56 -0.32
N LYS A 96 -8.47 15.67 -0.09
CA LYS A 96 -7.92 17.01 -0.29
C LYS A 96 -6.72 17.24 0.62
N ILE A 97 -5.62 17.74 0.07
CA ILE A 97 -4.41 18.08 0.84
C ILE A 97 -4.71 19.12 1.91
N SER A 98 -5.65 20.04 1.68
CA SER A 98 -6.10 21.00 2.69
C SER A 98 -6.72 20.34 3.93
N THR A 99 -7.48 19.26 3.76
CA THR A 99 -8.04 18.49 4.86
C THR A 99 -6.95 17.72 5.59
N LEU A 100 -6.04 17.08 4.85
CA LEU A 100 -4.91 16.36 5.45
C LEU A 100 -4.02 17.30 6.27
N ARG A 101 -3.73 18.50 5.78
CA ARG A 101 -2.96 19.50 6.53
C ARG A 101 -3.59 19.87 7.88
N LYS A 102 -4.92 19.93 7.95
CA LYS A 102 -5.63 20.22 9.21
C LYS A 102 -5.54 19.04 10.18
N LEU A 103 -5.78 17.83 9.68
CA LEU A 103 -5.79 16.61 10.50
C LEU A 103 -4.38 16.21 10.99
N PHE A 104 -3.36 16.47 10.17
CA PHE A 104 -1.95 16.16 10.45
C PHE A 104 -1.15 17.42 10.82
N ALA A 105 -1.81 18.47 11.34
CA ALA A 105 -1.12 19.67 11.79
C ALA A 105 -0.17 19.33 12.94
N GLY A 106 1.11 19.70 12.80
CA GLY A 106 2.15 19.40 13.80
C GLY A 106 2.66 17.95 13.78
N LYS A 107 2.12 17.09 12.91
CA LYS A 107 2.55 15.70 12.75
C LYS A 107 3.67 15.61 11.72
N LYS A 108 4.63 14.72 11.98
CA LYS A 108 5.81 14.54 11.10
C LYS A 108 5.62 13.42 10.09
N THR A 109 4.74 12.46 10.38
CA THR A 109 4.59 11.28 9.54
C THR A 109 3.11 10.96 9.33
N LEU A 110 2.75 10.67 8.09
CA LEU A 110 1.49 10.05 7.73
C LEU A 110 1.77 8.63 7.22
N ARG A 111 1.25 7.62 7.91
CA ARG A 111 1.31 6.22 7.51
C ARG A 111 -0.02 5.81 6.89
N ILE A 112 0.04 5.18 5.73
CA ILE A 112 -1.13 4.71 4.98
C ILE A 112 -1.07 3.18 4.96
N TYR A 113 -2.10 2.56 5.54
CA TYR A 113 -2.24 1.12 5.60
C TYR A 113 -3.49 0.65 4.87
N MET A 114 -3.45 -0.61 4.44
CA MET A 114 -4.62 -1.37 4.03
C MET A 114 -4.84 -2.50 5.02
N SER A 115 -6.02 -2.58 5.63
CA SER A 115 -6.49 -3.79 6.29
C SER A 115 -7.24 -4.64 5.28
N ILE A 116 -7.09 -5.96 5.40
CA ILE A 116 -7.80 -6.97 4.62
C ILE A 116 -8.42 -7.91 5.65
N ASP A 117 -9.72 -7.73 5.85
CA ASP A 117 -10.50 -8.40 6.88
C ASP A 117 -11.43 -9.45 6.25
N PRO A 118 -11.72 -10.55 6.97
CA PRO A 118 -12.69 -11.51 6.50
C PRO A 118 -14.08 -10.86 6.37
N PRO A 119 -14.89 -11.22 5.34
CA PRO A 119 -16.24 -10.68 5.15
C PRO A 119 -17.19 -10.99 6.32
N ASN A 120 -16.93 -12.06 7.07
CA ASN A 120 -17.70 -12.41 8.25
C ASN A 120 -16.74 -12.55 9.44
N PRO A 121 -16.95 -11.78 10.53
CA PRO A 121 -16.09 -11.81 11.72
C PRO A 121 -16.11 -13.16 12.47
N MET A 122 -17.07 -14.04 12.18
CA MET A 122 -17.11 -15.40 12.73
C MET A 122 -16.19 -16.37 12.00
N MET A 123 -15.67 -16.01 10.83
CA MET A 123 -14.58 -16.77 10.22
C MET A 123 -13.33 -16.49 11.05
N MET A 124 -12.78 -17.52 11.70
CA MET A 124 -11.53 -17.43 12.46
C MET A 124 -10.29 -17.19 11.57
N ALA A 125 -10.46 -16.48 10.45
CA ALA A 125 -9.40 -16.09 9.55
C ALA A 125 -8.73 -14.81 10.08
N PRO A 126 -7.39 -14.72 10.09
CA PRO A 126 -6.69 -13.55 10.59
C PRO A 126 -6.85 -12.36 9.64
N SER A 127 -7.14 -11.20 10.20
CA SER A 127 -7.01 -9.92 9.51
C SER A 127 -5.55 -9.65 9.14
N LYS A 128 -5.32 -9.16 7.92
CA LYS A 128 -3.99 -8.77 7.45
C LYS A 128 -3.89 -7.26 7.33
N MET A 129 -2.81 -6.67 7.84
CA MET A 129 -2.51 -5.25 7.68
C MET A 129 -1.26 -5.09 6.82
N ILE A 130 -1.33 -4.21 5.81
CA ILE A 130 -0.27 -3.96 4.84
C ILE A 130 0.07 -2.48 4.84
N THR A 131 1.35 -2.14 5.03
CA THR A 131 1.85 -0.77 4.85
C THR A 131 1.91 -0.45 3.37
N LEU A 132 1.09 0.50 2.91
CA LEU A 132 1.13 0.98 1.53
C LEU A 132 2.18 2.06 1.35
N CYS A 133 2.25 3.01 2.29
CA CYS A 133 3.17 4.14 2.21
C CYS A 133 3.39 4.81 3.55
N ILE A 134 4.61 5.30 3.77
CA ILE A 134 4.97 6.18 4.87
C ILE A 134 5.40 7.53 4.26
N LEU A 135 4.59 8.56 4.46
CA LEU A 135 4.87 9.92 4.02
C LEU A 135 5.49 10.72 5.16
N LYS A 136 6.74 11.15 4.98
CA LYS A 136 7.38 12.14 5.86
C LYS A 136 6.92 13.52 5.44
N LEU A 137 6.17 14.17 6.32
CA LEU A 137 5.60 15.50 6.13
C LEU A 137 6.67 16.58 6.38
N PRO A 138 6.58 17.74 5.72
CA PRO A 138 7.55 18.82 5.80
C PRO A 138 7.32 19.76 6.98
#